data_AF-A0A354XA07-F1
#
_entry.id   AF-A0A354XA07-F1
#
_cell.length_a   1.000
_cell.length_b   1.000
_cell.length_c   1.000
_cell.angle_alpha   90.00
_cell.angle_beta   90.00
_cell.angle_gamma   90.00
#
_symmetry.space_group_name_H-M   'P 1'
#
loop_
_entity.id
_entity.type
_entity.pdbx_description
1 polymer ?
#
loop_
_entity_poly.entity_id
_entity_poly.type
_entity_poly.pdbx_seq_one_letter_code
_entity_poly.pdbx_strand_id
1 'polypeptide(L)'
;EVCMLQGKYTFEDGASEEIYCALRRRQKKQFKRNKKEYDRLSDHIGFIPLVMISPADNELILGGSDERRRFMDMAVSQFDKEY
;
A
#
# COMPACT_ATOMS: atom_id res chain seq x y z
N GLU A 1 -21.03 -5.48 -8.53
CA GLU A 1 -20.08 -6.43 -7.91
C GLU A 1 -19.10 -5.69 -7.02
N VAL A 2 -18.74 -6.31 -5.90
CA VAL A 2 -17.83 -5.78 -4.89
C VAL A 2 -16.64 -6.74 -4.82
N CYS A 3 -15.42 -6.22 -4.96
CA CYS A 3 -14.21 -6.96 -4.64
C CYS A 3 -13.76 -6.56 -3.24
N MET A 4 -13.52 -7.54 -2.37
CA MET A 4 -13.14 -7.33 -0.98
C MET A 4 -11.97 -8.23 -0.65
N LEU A 5 -10.98 -7.67 0.05
CA LEU A 5 -9.85 -8.38 0.63
C LEU A 5 -9.78 -8.05 2.11
N GLN A 6 -9.54 -9.07 2.93
CA GLN A 6 -9.35 -8.94 4.36
C GLN A 6 -8.14 -9.79 4.75
N GLY A 7 -7.20 -9.17 5.45
CA GLY A 7 -5.97 -9.80 5.92
C GLY A 7 -5.76 -9.54 7.40
N LYS A 8 -5.23 -10.54 8.10
CA LYS A 8 -4.74 -10.40 9.47
C LYS A 8 -3.22 -10.51 9.44
N TYR A 9 -2.55 -9.51 9.99
CA TYR A 9 -1.11 -9.40 10.03
C TYR A 9 -0.64 -9.48 11.47
N THR A 10 0.49 -10.15 11.70
CA THR A 10 1.15 -10.21 13.01
C THR A 10 2.52 -9.59 12.87
N PHE A 11 2.83 -8.62 13.72
CA PHE A 11 4.12 -7.93 13.76
C PHE A 11 5.08 -8.65 14.72
N GLU A 12 6.37 -8.32 14.64
CA GLU A 12 7.41 -8.95 15.47
C GLU A 12 7.21 -8.71 16.98
N ASP A 13 6.58 -7.59 17.35
CA ASP A 13 6.22 -7.24 18.72
C ASP A 13 4.99 -8.02 19.24
N GLY A 14 4.38 -8.87 18.42
CA GLY A 14 3.18 -9.65 18.74
C GLY A 14 1.86 -8.89 18.51
N ALA A 15 1.91 -7.62 18.06
CA ALA A 15 0.71 -6.89 17.70
C ALA A 15 0.02 -7.56 16.50
N SER A 16 -1.31 -7.67 16.55
CA SER A 16 -2.13 -8.21 15.47
C SER A 16 -3.02 -7.12 14.88
N GLU A 17 -3.03 -7.03 13.56
CA GLU A 17 -3.67 -5.94 12.83
C GLU A 17 -4.57 -6.49 11.73
N GLU A 18 -5.81 -6.02 11.70
CA GLU A 18 -6.80 -6.43 10.72
C GLU A 18 -6.94 -5.34 9.65
N ILE A 19 -6.58 -5.69 8.42
CA ILE A 19 -6.63 -4.79 7.27
C ILE A 19 -7.74 -5.24 6.33
N TYR A 20 -8.58 -4.28 5.95
CA TYR A 20 -9.71 -4.49 5.06
C TYR A 20 -9.63 -3.52 3.89
N CYS A 21 -9.78 -4.05 2.68
CA CYS A 21 -9.76 -3.31 1.44
C CYS A 21 -10.99 -3.70 0.62
N ALA A 22 -11.80 -2.73 0.21
CA ALA A 22 -12.94 -2.98 -0.67
C ALA A 22 -13.00 -2.00 -1.82
N LEU A 23 -13.28 -2.55 -3.00
CA LEU A 23 -13.51 -1.82 -4.23
C LEU A 23 -14.92 -2.13 -4.73
N ARG A 24 -15.72 -1.07 -4.89
CA ARG A 24 -17.03 -1.12 -5.53
C ARG A 24 -17.02 -0.29 -6.80
N ARG A 25 -17.68 -0.78 -7.85
CA ARG A 25 -17.82 -0.03 -9.10
C ARG A 25 -18.39 1.37 -8.82
N ARG A 26 -17.74 2.40 -9.35
CA ARG A 26 -18.12 3.83 -9.23
C ARG A 26 -18.15 4.38 -7.80
N GLN A 27 -17.53 3.70 -6.83
CA GLN A 27 -17.36 4.24 -5.48
C GLN A 27 -15.87 4.35 -5.14
N LYS A 28 -15.54 5.21 -4.18
CA LYS A 28 -14.18 5.31 -3.66
C LYS A 28 -13.75 3.97 -3.05
N LYS A 29 -12.46 3.67 -3.15
CA LYS A 29 -11.86 2.52 -2.44
C LYS A 29 -12.02 2.74 -0.94
N GLN A 30 -12.49 1.72 -0.23
CA GLN A 30 -12.59 1.74 1.22
C GLN A 30 -11.42 0.96 1.80
N PHE A 31 -10.65 1.61 2.66
CA PHE A 31 -9.55 0.99 3.39
C PHE A 31 -9.81 1.15 4.88
N LYS A 32 -9.69 0.07 5.63
CA LYS A 32 -9.88 0.07 7.08
C LYS A 32 -8.77 -0.68 7.78
N ARG A 33 -8.39 -0.18 8.95
CA ARG A 33 -7.50 -0.84 9.91
C ARG A 33 -8.25 -1.03 11.21
N ASN A 34 -8.31 -2.26 11.71
CA ASN A 34 -9.06 -2.64 12.90
C ASN A 34 -10.48 -2.05 12.90
N LYS A 35 -11.16 -2.17 11.75
CA LYS A 35 -12.52 -1.65 11.48
C LYS A 35 -12.66 -0.12 11.43
N LYS A 36 -11.60 0.65 11.69
CA LYS A 36 -11.57 2.11 11.51
C LYS A 36 -11.17 2.45 10.08
N GLU A 37 -11.96 3.28 9.42
CA GLU A 37 -11.67 3.76 8.05
C GLU A 37 -10.58 4.81 8.05
N TYR A 38 -9.71 4.76 7.04
CA TYR A 38 -8.69 5.80 6.84
C TYR A 38 -9.32 7.05 6.22
N ASP A 39 -8.93 8.23 6.72
CA ASP A 39 -9.34 9.51 6.14
C ASP A 39 -8.65 9.73 4.78
N ARG A 40 -7.38 9.34 4.68
CA ARG A 40 -6.60 9.35 3.44
C ARG A 40 -5.94 8.00 3.19
N LEU A 41 -5.89 7.57 1.93
CA LEU A 41 -5.18 6.34 1.57
C LEU A 41 -3.68 6.39 1.93
N SER A 42 -3.09 7.58 1.87
CA SER A 42 -1.69 7.83 2.28
C SER A 42 -1.42 7.41 3.72
N ASP A 43 -2.41 7.46 4.60
CA ASP A 43 -2.25 7.08 6.02
C ASP A 43 -1.97 5.58 6.20
N HIS A 44 -2.25 4.78 5.16
CA HIS A 44 -1.94 3.35 5.11
C HIS A 44 -0.51 3.07 4.62
N ILE A 45 0.09 3.98 3.84
CA ILE A 45 1.43 3.81 3.28
C ILE A 45 2.45 3.77 4.44
N GLY A 46 3.44 2.88 4.33
CA GLY A 46 4.44 2.62 5.36
C GLY A 46 3.95 1.79 6.56
N PHE A 47 2.65 1.48 6.67
CA PHE A 47 2.13 0.74 7.83
C PHE A 47 2.52 -0.75 7.81
N ILE A 48 2.40 -1.40 6.66
CA ILE A 48 2.82 -2.79 6.48
C ILE A 48 4.09 -2.77 5.64
N PRO A 49 5.25 -3.13 6.21
CA PRO A 49 6.48 -3.24 5.43
C PRO A 49 6.37 -4.48 4.54
N LEU A 50 6.05 -4.28 3.27
CA LEU A 50 5.96 -5.33 2.27
C LEU A 50 6.77 -4.95 1.04
N VAL A 51 7.52 -5.92 0.52
CA VAL A 51 8.27 -5.81 -0.72
C VAL A 51 7.69 -6.80 -1.71
N MET A 52 7.36 -6.33 -2.90
CA MET A 52 6.92 -7.15 -4.03
C MET A 52 8.01 -7.11 -5.09
N ILE A 53 8.30 -8.27 -5.69
CA ILE A 53 9.25 -8.40 -6.80
C ILE A 53 8.49 -8.96 -8.00
N SER A 54 8.66 -8.35 -9.17
CA SER A 54 7.97 -8.70 -10.40
C SER A 54 8.94 -8.72 -11.59
N PRO A 55 8.72 -9.57 -12.61
CA PRO A 55 9.47 -9.50 -13.87
C PRO A 55 9.41 -8.12 -14.57
N ALA A 56 8.37 -7.33 -14.28
CA ALA A 56 8.21 -5.97 -14.80
C ALA A 56 9.25 -4.98 -14.23
N ASP A 57 9.88 -5.30 -13.09
CA ASP A 57 10.85 -4.41 -12.42
C ASP A 57 12.09 -4.14 -13.29
N ASN A 58 12.31 -4.91 -14.37
CA ASN A 58 13.30 -4.62 -15.41
C ASN A 58 13.13 -3.22 -16.03
N GLU A 59 11.91 -2.66 -16.02
CA GLU A 59 11.65 -1.29 -16.49
C GLU A 59 12.40 -0.23 -15.68
N LEU A 60 12.76 -0.50 -14.41
CA LEU A 60 13.56 0.43 -13.62
C LEU A 60 14.97 0.62 -14.22
N ILE A 61 15.51 -0.43 -14.84
CA ILE A 61 16.85 -0.46 -15.44
C ILE A 61 16.79 0.06 -16.88
N LEU A 62 15.87 -0.48 -17.69
CA LEU A 62 15.81 -0.21 -19.14
C LEU A 62 14.99 1.05 -19.48
N GLY A 63 14.07 1.44 -18.60
CA GLY A 63 13.13 2.53 -18.82
C GLY A 63 13.71 3.92 -18.57
N GLY A 64 12.87 4.92 -18.86
CA GLY A 64 13.18 6.33 -18.66
C GLY A 64 13.30 6.73 -17.19
N SER A 65 13.68 7.99 -16.96
CA SER A 65 13.84 8.55 -15.60
C SER A 65 12.55 8.58 -14.79
N ASP A 66 11.40 8.60 -15.45
CA ASP A 66 10.11 8.76 -14.77
C ASP A 66 9.75 7.54 -13.92
N GLU A 67 10.07 6.33 -14.39
CA GLU A 67 9.80 5.10 -13.63
C GLU A 67 10.67 5.04 -12.37
N ARG A 68 11.96 5.39 -12.49
CA ARG A 68 12.85 5.49 -11.33
C ARG A 68 12.41 6.57 -10.35
N ARG A 69 11.91 7.72 -10.84
CA ARG A 69 11.39 8.79 -9.97
C ARG A 69 10.18 8.29 -9.20
N ARG A 70 9.18 7.70 -9.88
CA ARG A 70 8.00 7.11 -9.23
C ARG A 70 8.38 6.06 -8.19
N PHE A 71 9.33 5.18 -8.52
CA PHE A 71 9.82 4.17 -7.60
C PHE A 71 10.46 4.79 -6.36
N MET A 72 11.32 5.79 -6.53
CA MET A 72 11.96 6.49 -5.41
C MET A 72 10.96 7.27 -4.57
N ASP A 73 10.01 7.97 -5.20
CA ASP A 73 8.97 8.71 -4.49
C ASP A 73 8.16 7.76 -3.60
N MET A 74 7.76 6.60 -4.13
CA MET A 74 7.08 5.56 -3.35
C MET A 74 7.98 4.98 -2.25
N ALA A 75 9.25 4.74 -2.52
CA ALA A 75 10.18 4.19 -1.53
C ALA A 75 10.40 5.15 -0.35
N VAL A 76 10.53 6.45 -0.60
CA VAL A 76 10.66 7.47 0.45
C VAL A 76 9.37 7.59 1.26
N SER A 77 8.21 7.58 0.59
CA SER A 77 6.89 7.66 1.23
C SER A 77 6.60 6.52 2.22
N GLN A 78 7.33 5.40 2.14
CA GLN A 78 7.20 4.29 3.10
C GLN A 78 7.78 4.62 4.48
N PHE A 79 8.74 5.55 4.55
CA PHE A 79 9.42 5.94 5.79
C PHE A 79 9.08 7.36 6.24
N ASP A 80 8.78 8.26 5.29
CA ASP A 80 8.40 9.64 5.54
C ASP A 80 6.97 9.89 5.05
N LYS A 81 6.07 10.24 5.97
CA LYS A 81 4.66 10.51 5.65
C LYS A 81 4.40 11.91 5.11
N GLU A 82 5.33 12.85 5.30
CA GLU A 82 5.18 14.24 4.84
C GLU A 82 5.74 14.48 3.44
N TYR A 83 6.47 13.50 2.90
CA TYR A 83 6.94 13.45 1.52
C TYR A 83 5.78 13.23 0.52
#